data_AF-A0A351A553-F1
#
_entry.id   AF-A0A351A553-F1
#
_cell.length_a   1.000
_cell.length_b   1.000
_cell.length_c   1.000
_cell.angle_alpha   90.00
_cell.angle_beta   90.00
_cell.angle_gamma   90.00
#
_symmetry.space_group_name_H-M   'P 1'
#
loop_
_entity.id
_entity.type
_entity.pdbx_description
1 polymer ?
#
loop_
_entity_poly.entity_id
_entity_poly.type
_entity_poly.pdbx_seq_one_letter_code
_entity_poly.pdbx_strand_id
1 'polypeptide(L)'
;KLAKLAQALAERPALRLDVIGRADPASDLDGLRQAGLDNALRAQKLKALIARGEEAPSLDDIEVGADEYPALLEKAYKAADIKKPRNLVGLVKDIPAADMEALLRASVSASEAELRALAQRRAQAVREWMIAQGGIPGERIFVLEPKVEPVAEGGQVQFSLR
;
A
#
# COMPACT_ATOMS: atom_id res chain seq x y z
N LYS A 1 -15.70 -9.97 -11.34
CA LYS A 1 -16.12 -8.77 -12.13
C LYS A 1 -15.09 -8.41 -13.21
N LEU A 2 -13.79 -8.30 -12.88
CA LEU A 2 -12.73 -7.99 -13.86
C LEU A 2 -12.66 -8.98 -15.04
N ALA A 3 -12.78 -10.30 -14.79
CA ALA A 3 -12.81 -11.30 -15.87
C ALA A 3 -13.91 -11.07 -16.91
N LYS A 4 -15.10 -10.59 -16.49
CA LYS A 4 -16.20 -10.26 -17.43
C LYS A 4 -15.87 -9.02 -18.26
N LEU A 5 -15.20 -8.02 -17.67
CA LEU A 5 -14.73 -6.84 -18.40
C LEU A 5 -13.66 -7.20 -19.42
N ALA A 6 -12.69 -8.04 -19.03
CA ALA A 6 -11.68 -8.57 -19.94
C ALA A 6 -12.32 -9.32 -21.11
N GLN A 7 -13.28 -10.22 -20.83
CA GLN A 7 -14.02 -10.92 -21.87
C GLN A 7 -14.72 -9.96 -22.85
N ALA A 8 -15.43 -8.95 -22.34
CA ALA A 8 -16.10 -7.96 -23.19
C ALA A 8 -15.13 -7.15 -24.06
N LEU A 9 -13.93 -6.84 -23.55
CA LEU A 9 -12.87 -6.16 -24.30
C LEU A 9 -12.23 -7.07 -25.36
N ALA A 10 -12.13 -8.37 -25.11
CA ALA A 10 -11.67 -9.36 -26.08
C ALA A 10 -12.67 -9.52 -27.22
N GLU A 11 -13.96 -9.60 -26.92
CA GLU A 11 -15.05 -9.72 -27.90
C GLU A 11 -15.24 -8.45 -28.75
N ARG A 12 -14.81 -7.29 -28.26
CA ARG A 12 -14.97 -6.00 -28.94
C ARG A 12 -13.63 -5.28 -29.08
N PRO A 13 -12.82 -5.61 -30.10
CA PRO A 13 -11.47 -5.07 -30.27
C PRO A 13 -11.39 -3.54 -30.41
N ALA A 14 -12.48 -2.90 -30.87
CA ALA A 14 -12.55 -1.45 -31.02
C ALA A 14 -12.62 -0.69 -29.70
N LEU A 15 -13.06 -1.34 -28.60
CA LEU A 15 -13.23 -0.69 -27.32
C LEU A 15 -11.91 -0.48 -26.59
N ARG A 16 -11.83 0.62 -25.83
CA ARG A 16 -10.76 0.90 -24.88
C ARG A 16 -11.32 0.97 -23.48
N LEU A 17 -10.48 0.65 -22.50
CA LEU A 17 -10.82 0.69 -21.08
C LEU A 17 -10.09 1.84 -20.40
N ASP A 18 -10.85 2.79 -19.87
CA ASP A 18 -10.34 3.80 -18.95
C ASP A 18 -10.53 3.30 -17.51
N VAL A 19 -9.49 3.45 -16.69
CA VAL A 19 -9.40 2.98 -15.31
C VAL A 19 -9.06 4.16 -14.40
N ILE A 20 -9.95 4.49 -13.47
CA ILE A 20 -9.73 5.52 -12.46
C ILE A 20 -9.69 4.85 -11.09
N GLY A 21 -8.58 4.99 -10.38
CA GLY A 21 -8.48 4.60 -8.99
C GLY A 21 -9.10 5.65 -8.09
N ARG A 22 -9.79 5.21 -7.03
CA ARG A 22 -10.34 6.10 -6.01
C ARG A 22 -9.81 5.75 -4.63
N ALA A 23 -9.67 6.77 -3.80
CA ALA A 23 -9.41 6.64 -2.38
C ALA A 23 -10.39 7.50 -1.57
N ASP A 24 -10.93 6.91 -0.52
CA ASP A 24 -11.81 7.54 0.44
C ASP A 24 -10.98 7.96 1.68
N PRO A 25 -10.91 9.26 2.01
CA PRO A 25 -10.14 9.71 3.17
C PRO A 25 -10.55 9.09 4.51
N ALA A 26 -11.84 8.77 4.69
CA ALA A 26 -12.37 8.24 5.93
C ALA A 26 -12.16 6.72 6.03
N SER A 27 -12.47 5.96 4.98
CA SER A 27 -12.38 4.50 5.06
C SER A 27 -10.99 3.94 4.74
N ASP A 28 -10.16 4.65 3.95
CA ASP A 28 -8.84 4.13 3.57
C ASP A 28 -7.73 4.50 4.55
N LEU A 29 -7.98 5.41 5.49
CA LEU A 29 -6.97 5.86 6.45
C LEU A 29 -6.45 4.71 7.32
N ASP A 30 -7.33 3.86 7.87
CA ASP A 30 -6.88 2.77 8.74
C ASP A 30 -6.13 1.69 7.96
N GLY A 31 -6.54 1.43 6.71
CA GLY A 31 -5.80 0.56 5.79
C GLY A 31 -4.41 1.11 5.46
N LEU A 32 -4.30 2.42 5.21
CA LEU A 32 -3.01 3.09 5.00
C LEU A 32 -2.11 2.99 6.23
N ARG A 33 -2.65 3.20 7.43
CA ARG A 33 -1.91 3.08 8.68
C ARG A 33 -1.37 1.68 8.90
N GLN A 34 -2.20 0.66 8.63
CA GLN A 34 -1.77 -0.73 8.74
C GLN A 34 -0.68 -1.05 7.71
N ALA A 35 -0.89 -0.68 6.44
CA ALA A 35 0.11 -0.88 5.39
C ALA A 35 1.43 -0.15 5.68
N GLY A 36 1.36 1.05 6.26
CA GLY A 36 2.54 1.80 6.67
C GLY A 36 3.33 1.11 7.79
N LEU A 37 2.63 0.54 8.79
CA LEU A 37 3.25 -0.30 9.81
C LEU A 37 3.92 -1.52 9.19
N ASP A 38 3.20 -2.27 8.35
CA ASP A 38 3.70 -3.49 7.73
C ASP A 38 4.96 -3.19 6.87
N ASN A 39 4.93 -2.10 6.09
CA ASN A 39 6.06 -1.67 5.29
C ASN A 39 7.26 -1.24 6.14
N ALA A 40 7.03 -0.61 7.29
CA ALA A 40 8.12 -0.27 8.22
C ALA A 40 8.81 -1.52 8.75
N LEU A 41 8.04 -2.58 9.08
CA LEU A 41 8.57 -3.87 9.52
C LEU A 41 9.34 -4.58 8.40
N ARG A 42 8.74 -4.68 7.21
CA ARG A 42 9.38 -5.26 6.02
C ARG A 42 10.67 -4.54 5.66
N ALA A 43 10.72 -3.21 5.79
CA ALA A 43 11.92 -2.44 5.54
C ALA A 43 13.05 -2.77 6.53
N GLN A 44 12.73 -3.02 7.80
CA GLN A 44 13.74 -3.49 8.77
C GLN A 44 14.24 -4.89 8.44
N LYS A 45 13.35 -5.78 7.98
CA LYS A 45 13.73 -7.13 7.56
C LYS A 45 14.60 -7.09 6.31
N LEU A 46 14.20 -6.35 5.28
CA LEU A 46 14.99 -6.13 4.07
C LEU A 46 16.39 -5.60 4.39
N LYS A 47 16.49 -4.58 5.24
CA LYS A 47 17.77 -4.03 5.69
C LYS A 47 18.63 -5.08 6.39
N ALA A 48 18.02 -5.98 7.17
CA ALA A 48 18.73 -7.07 7.83
C ALA A 48 19.23 -8.13 6.84
N LEU A 49 18.47 -8.46 5.79
CA LEU A 49 18.88 -9.38 4.72
C LEU A 49 20.07 -8.81 3.93
N ILE A 50 19.96 -7.54 3.52
CA ILE A 50 21.03 -6.84 2.80
C ILE A 50 22.31 -6.80 3.65
N ALA A 51 22.19 -6.51 4.95
CA ALA A 51 23.34 -6.48 5.85
C ALA A 51 24.03 -7.85 6.02
N ARG A 52 23.34 -8.95 5.73
CA ARG A 52 23.89 -10.31 5.73
C ARG A 52 24.44 -10.76 4.37
N GLY A 53 24.30 -9.92 3.34
CA GLY A 53 24.69 -10.26 1.97
C GLY A 53 23.72 -11.24 1.28
N GLU A 54 22.50 -11.37 1.79
CA GLU A 54 21.45 -12.20 1.20
C GLU A 54 20.74 -11.48 0.04
N GLU A 55 20.06 -12.25 -0.82
CA GLU A 55 19.26 -11.69 -1.90
C GLU A 55 18.15 -10.79 -1.33
N ALA A 56 17.99 -9.61 -1.93
CA ALA A 56 17.06 -8.58 -1.49
C ALA A 56 15.80 -8.65 -2.34
N PRO A 57 14.72 -9.35 -1.89
CA PRO A 57 13.47 -9.39 -2.63
C PRO A 57 12.79 -8.01 -2.67
N SER A 58 11.76 -7.88 -3.51
CA SER A 58 10.89 -6.70 -3.45
C SER A 58 10.30 -6.55 -2.05
N LEU A 59 10.08 -5.30 -1.62
CA LEU A 59 9.50 -5.03 -0.31
C LEU A 59 8.15 -5.74 -0.14
N ASP A 60 7.35 -5.83 -1.20
CA ASP A 60 6.01 -6.45 -1.17
C ASP A 60 6.06 -7.99 -1.00
N ASP A 61 7.17 -8.63 -1.36
CA ASP A 61 7.38 -10.08 -1.25
C ASP A 61 7.90 -10.51 0.12
N ILE A 62 8.20 -9.54 1.00
CA ILE A 62 8.75 -9.83 2.32
C ILE A 62 7.62 -10.14 3.30
N GLU A 63 7.57 -11.40 3.71
CA GLU A 63 6.71 -11.84 4.81
C GLU A 63 7.37 -11.59 6.16
N VAL A 64 6.61 -11.10 7.14
CA VAL A 64 7.08 -10.92 8.51
C VAL A 64 6.48 -12.02 9.37
N GLY A 65 7.32 -12.92 9.88
CA GLY A 65 6.88 -13.99 10.78
C GLY A 65 6.54 -13.49 12.17
N ALA A 66 5.70 -14.24 12.90
CA ALA A 66 5.29 -13.90 14.26
C ALA A 66 6.47 -13.84 15.24
N ASP A 67 7.46 -14.72 15.07
CA ASP A 67 8.62 -14.83 15.97
C ASP A 67 9.59 -13.64 15.85
N GLU A 68 9.67 -13.04 14.66
CA GLU A 68 10.54 -11.88 14.39
C GLU A 68 9.82 -10.55 14.56
N TYR A 69 8.47 -10.57 14.61
CA TYR A 69 7.64 -9.38 14.69
C TYR A 69 8.04 -8.42 15.83
N PRO A 70 8.21 -8.87 17.09
CA PRO A 70 8.56 -7.95 18.19
C PRO A 70 9.91 -7.25 17.96
N ALA A 71 10.91 -7.98 17.47
CA ALA A 71 12.24 -7.45 17.22
C ALA A 71 12.25 -6.45 16.04
N LEU A 72 11.45 -6.72 14.99
CA LEU A 72 11.31 -5.81 13.87
C LEU A 72 10.51 -4.56 14.26
N LEU A 73 9.47 -4.69 15.09
CA LEU A 73 8.68 -3.59 15.60
C LEU A 73 9.53 -2.61 16.41
N GLU A 74 10.35 -3.12 17.32
CA GLU A 74 11.26 -2.29 18.11
C GLU A 74 12.26 -1.53 17.22
N LYS A 75 12.83 -2.21 16.21
CA LYS A 75 13.74 -1.59 15.25
C LYS A 75 13.03 -0.53 14.40
N ALA A 76 11.82 -0.81 13.93
CA ALA A 76 11.02 0.13 13.14
C ALA A 76 10.68 1.36 13.97
N TYR A 77 10.23 1.18 15.22
CA TYR A 77 9.97 2.26 16.17
C TYR A 77 11.22 3.11 16.43
N LYS A 78 12.38 2.48 16.67
CA LYS A 78 13.64 3.20 16.87
C LYS A 78 14.12 3.93 15.62
N ALA A 79 13.87 3.40 14.43
CA ALA A 79 14.26 4.02 13.16
C ALA A 79 13.30 5.11 12.67
N ALA A 80 12.01 5.06 13.04
CA ALA A 80 10.99 5.98 12.55
C ALA A 80 11.26 7.44 12.97
N ASP A 81 11.04 8.40 12.08
CA ASP A 81 11.16 9.83 12.42
C ASP A 81 9.84 10.35 13.00
N ILE A 82 9.61 10.04 14.28
CA ILE A 82 8.38 10.36 15.01
C ILE A 82 8.71 10.95 16.37
N LYS A 83 7.78 11.71 16.95
CA LYS A 83 7.93 12.26 18.31
C LYS A 83 7.85 11.14 19.35
N LYS A 84 9.00 10.60 19.74
CA LYS A 84 9.11 9.49 20.70
C LYS A 84 9.12 9.99 22.15
N PRO A 85 8.38 9.36 23.07
CA PRO A 85 8.56 9.60 24.49
C PRO A 85 10.01 9.30 24.89
N ARG A 86 10.60 10.17 25.72
CA ARG A 86 11.97 10.02 26.22
C ARG A 86 11.93 9.82 27.73
N ASN A 87 12.90 9.08 28.25
CA ASN A 87 13.09 8.94 29.70
C ASN A 87 13.84 10.16 30.27
N LEU A 88 14.01 10.19 31.60
CA LEU A 88 14.65 11.30 32.32
C LEU A 88 16.12 11.53 31.92
N VAL A 89 16.77 10.54 31.28
CA VAL A 89 18.15 10.65 30.76
C VAL A 89 18.20 10.97 29.26
N GLY A 90 17.06 11.29 28.63
CA GLY A 90 16.98 11.72 27.23
C GLY A 90 17.03 10.59 26.19
N LEU A 91 16.98 9.33 26.61
CA LEU A 91 16.90 8.16 25.73
C LEU A 91 15.45 7.90 25.32
N VAL A 92 15.25 7.35 24.12
CA VAL A 92 13.93 6.87 23.68
C VAL A 92 13.43 5.84 24.68
N LYS A 93 12.21 6.04 25.19
CA LYS A 93 11.60 5.16 26.17
C LYS A 93 11.25 3.83 25.50
N ASP A 94 11.55 2.74 26.19
CA ASP A 94 10.99 1.44 25.85
C ASP A 94 9.55 1.36 26.35
N ILE A 95 8.62 1.12 25.43
CA ILE A 95 7.18 1.17 25.66
C ILE A 95 6.57 -0.18 25.23
N PRO A 96 5.41 -0.58 25.77
CA PRO A 96 4.72 -1.78 25.31
C PRO A 96 4.57 -1.84 23.79
N ALA A 97 4.61 -3.05 23.21
CA ALA A 97 4.49 -3.26 21.76
C ALA A 97 3.24 -2.58 21.16
N ALA A 98 2.11 -2.66 21.86
CA ALA A 98 0.86 -2.00 21.46
C ALA A 98 1.01 -0.47 21.31
N ASP A 99 1.80 0.16 22.19
CA ASP A 99 2.05 1.60 22.12
C ASP A 99 3.02 1.95 20.98
N MET A 100 4.01 1.09 20.69
CA MET A 100 4.89 1.25 19.52
C MET A 100 4.08 1.18 18.22
N GLU A 101 3.20 0.19 18.08
CA GLU A 101 2.29 0.04 16.94
C GLU A 101 1.40 1.27 16.78
N ALA A 102 0.80 1.74 17.86
CA ALA A 102 -0.06 2.92 17.85
C ALA A 102 0.70 4.17 17.37
N LEU A 103 1.93 4.39 17.85
CA LEU A 103 2.75 5.52 17.42
C LEU A 103 3.18 5.41 15.94
N LEU A 104 3.57 4.22 15.48
CA LEU A 104 3.92 3.99 14.09
C LEU A 104 2.72 4.20 13.17
N ARG A 105 1.55 3.63 13.51
CA ARG A 105 0.31 3.86 12.75
C ARG A 105 -0.10 5.32 12.75
N ALA A 106 0.01 6.01 13.89
CA ALA A 106 -0.34 7.43 13.99
C ALA A 106 0.60 8.34 13.17
N SER A 107 1.83 7.89 12.88
CA SER A 107 2.77 8.63 12.02
C SER A 107 2.37 8.66 10.54
N VAL A 108 1.59 7.67 10.11
CA VAL A 108 1.04 7.62 8.76
C VAL A 108 -0.09 8.64 8.67
N SER A 109 0.25 9.82 8.15
CA SER A 109 -0.77 10.81 7.79
C SER A 109 -1.48 10.38 6.51
N ALA A 110 -2.82 10.38 6.49
CA ALA A 110 -3.58 10.35 5.23
C ALA A 110 -3.52 11.74 4.59
N SER A 111 -2.32 12.18 4.25
CA SER A 111 -2.17 13.33 3.38
C SER A 111 -2.90 13.03 2.06
N GLU A 112 -3.39 14.08 1.41
CA GLU A 112 -4.02 13.93 0.10
C GLU A 112 -3.08 13.23 -0.90
N ALA A 113 -1.76 13.44 -0.77
CA ALA A 113 -0.75 12.77 -1.58
C ALA A 113 -0.71 11.25 -1.37
N GLU A 114 -0.78 10.78 -0.12
CA GLU A 114 -0.81 9.33 0.19
C GLU A 114 -2.09 8.66 -0.32
N LEU A 115 -3.24 9.32 -0.14
CA LEU A 115 -4.51 8.83 -0.68
C LEU A 115 -4.51 8.80 -2.21
N ARG A 116 -3.95 9.83 -2.85
CA ARG A 116 -3.80 9.88 -4.31
C ARG A 116 -2.85 8.79 -4.81
N ALA A 117 -1.75 8.53 -4.09
CA ALA A 117 -0.83 7.44 -4.37
C ALA A 117 -1.48 6.05 -4.17
N LEU A 118 -2.35 5.88 -3.18
CA LEU A 118 -3.14 4.66 -2.99
C LEU A 118 -4.10 4.43 -4.15
N ALA A 119 -4.86 5.45 -4.52
CA ALA A 119 -5.76 5.40 -5.66
C ALA A 119 -5.01 5.04 -6.96
N GLN A 120 -3.85 5.67 -7.21
CA GLN A 120 -3.01 5.35 -8.35
C GLN A 120 -2.56 3.87 -8.34
N ARG A 121 -2.06 3.38 -7.21
CA ARG A 121 -1.63 1.98 -7.05
C ARG A 121 -2.76 1.00 -7.34
N ARG A 122 -3.99 1.30 -6.89
CA ARG A 122 -5.17 0.47 -7.18
C ARG A 122 -5.49 0.41 -8.68
N ALA A 123 -5.47 1.55 -9.37
CA ALA A 123 -5.72 1.58 -10.81
C ALA A 123 -4.65 0.80 -11.59
N GLN A 124 -3.38 0.94 -11.18
CA GLN A 124 -2.25 0.25 -11.76
C GLN A 124 -2.35 -1.27 -11.57
N ALA A 125 -2.67 -1.73 -10.35
CA ALA A 125 -2.86 -3.15 -10.06
C ALA A 125 -3.96 -3.78 -10.94
N VAL A 126 -5.04 -3.03 -11.20
CA VAL A 126 -6.09 -3.50 -12.12
C VAL A 126 -5.59 -3.54 -13.56
N ARG A 127 -4.84 -2.54 -14.02
CA ARG A 127 -4.23 -2.57 -15.36
C ARG A 127 -3.31 -3.78 -15.53
N GLU A 128 -2.46 -4.05 -14.55
CA GLU A 128 -1.56 -5.20 -14.56
C GLU A 128 -2.33 -6.52 -14.60
N TRP A 129 -3.40 -6.64 -13.81
CA TRP A 129 -4.27 -7.81 -13.85
C TRP A 129 -4.93 -7.99 -15.23
N MET A 130 -5.44 -6.91 -15.84
CA MET A 130 -6.08 -6.98 -17.16
C MET A 130 -5.10 -7.43 -18.26
N ILE A 131 -3.82 -7.07 -18.13
CA ILE A 131 -2.77 -7.51 -19.06
C ILE A 131 -2.39 -8.97 -18.78
N ALA A 132 -1.95 -9.26 -17.56
CA ALA A 132 -1.35 -10.53 -17.21
C ALA A 132 -2.36 -11.69 -17.17
N GLN A 133 -3.56 -11.43 -16.64
CA GLN A 133 -4.61 -12.44 -16.46
C GLN A 133 -5.76 -12.26 -17.47
N GLY A 134 -6.07 -11.02 -17.83
CA GLY A 134 -7.14 -10.71 -18.78
C GLY A 134 -6.73 -10.84 -20.26
N GLY A 135 -5.43 -10.93 -20.56
CA GLY A 135 -4.91 -11.02 -21.93
C GLY A 135 -5.21 -9.79 -22.79
N ILE A 136 -5.53 -8.64 -22.16
CA ILE A 136 -5.85 -7.41 -22.87
C ILE A 136 -4.57 -6.63 -23.17
N PRO A 137 -4.33 -6.22 -24.43
CA PRO A 137 -3.16 -5.42 -24.77
C PRO A 137 -3.09 -4.13 -23.94
N GLY A 138 -1.91 -3.84 -23.40
CA GLY A 138 -1.70 -2.73 -22.47
C GLY A 138 -1.99 -1.35 -23.06
N GLU A 139 -1.94 -1.20 -24.37
CA GLU A 139 -2.30 0.00 -25.13
C GLU A 139 -3.82 0.26 -25.21
N ARG A 140 -4.63 -0.72 -24.81
CA ARG A 140 -6.10 -0.59 -24.73
C ARG A 140 -6.59 -0.21 -23.33
N ILE A 141 -5.68 -0.11 -22.35
CA ILE A 141 -6.00 0.16 -20.95
C ILE A 141 -5.31 1.46 -20.52
N PHE A 142 -6.12 2.47 -20.22
CA PHE A 142 -5.66 3.81 -19.85
C PHE A 142 -5.93 4.05 -18.37
N VAL A 143 -4.86 4.24 -17.59
CA VAL A 143 -4.99 4.71 -16.20
C VAL A 143 -5.11 6.23 -16.22
N LEU A 144 -6.23 6.74 -15.75
CA LEU A 144 -6.51 8.17 -15.67
C LEU A 144 -6.14 8.73 -14.29
N GLU A 145 -6.27 10.06 -14.14
CA GLU A 145 -5.96 10.74 -12.90
C GLU A 145 -6.78 10.18 -11.72
N PRO A 146 -6.13 9.79 -10.61
CA PRO A 146 -6.79 9.23 -9.44
C PRO A 146 -7.64 10.28 -8.73
N LYS A 147 -8.74 9.82 -8.14
CA LYS A 147 -9.67 10.68 -7.38
C LYS A 147 -9.61 10.39 -5.89
N VAL A 148 -9.54 11.44 -5.09
CA VAL A 148 -9.65 11.38 -3.63
C VAL A 148 -10.96 12.05 -3.25
N GLU A 149 -11.99 11.27 -3.00
CA GLU A 149 -13.34 11.75 -2.71
C GLU A 149 -14.08 10.74 -1.83
N PRO A 150 -15.00 11.19 -0.96
CA PRO A 150 -15.87 10.27 -0.23
C PRO A 150 -16.67 9.40 -1.19
N VAL A 151 -16.71 8.09 -0.93
CA VAL A 151 -17.46 7.13 -1.74
C VAL A 151 -18.35 6.28 -0.84
N ALA A 152 -19.52 5.89 -1.36
CA ALA A 152 -20.55 5.20 -0.58
C ALA A 152 -20.09 3.85 0.00
N GLU A 153 -19.08 3.19 -0.61
CA GLU A 153 -18.51 1.93 -0.15
C GLU A 153 -17.02 1.80 -0.52
N GLY A 154 -16.11 2.18 0.39
CA GLY A 154 -14.68 1.86 0.33
C GLY A 154 -13.92 2.34 -0.94
N GLY A 155 -12.60 2.23 -0.93
CA GLY A 155 -11.79 2.56 -2.10
C GLY A 155 -12.11 1.70 -3.34
N GLN A 156 -12.68 2.31 -4.38
CA GLN A 156 -13.11 1.62 -5.60
C GLN A 156 -12.23 1.96 -6.82
N VAL A 157 -12.26 1.09 -7.83
CA VAL A 157 -11.76 1.40 -9.17
C VAL A 157 -12.96 1.56 -10.10
N GLN A 158 -13.05 2.71 -10.76
CA GLN A 158 -14.08 3.01 -11.75
C GLN A 158 -13.59 2.65 -13.15
N PHE A 159 -14.48 2.05 -13.93
CA PHE A 159 -14.24 1.65 -15.31
C PHE A 159 -15.16 2.42 -16.25
N SER A 160 -14.63 2.91 -17.36
CA SER A 160 -15.43 3.40 -18.49
C SER A 160 -14.92 2.81 -19.80
N LEU A 161 -15.86 2.47 -20.68
CA LEU A 161 -15.59 1.96 -22.02
C LEU A 161 -15.84 3.08 -23.04
N ARG A 162 -14.94 3.21 -24.01
CA ARG A 162 -15.03 4.17 -25.11
C ARG A 162 -14.56 3.57 -26.43
#